data_AF-A0A3P7L246-F1
#
_entry.id   AF-A0A3P7L246-F1
#
_cell.length_a   1.000
_cell.length_b   1.000
_cell.length_c   1.000
_cell.angle_alpha   90.00
_cell.angle_beta   90.00
_cell.angle_gamma   90.00
#
_symmetry.space_group_name_H-M   'P 1'
#
loop_
_entity.id
_entity.type
_entity.pdbx_description
1 polymer ?
#
loop_
_entity_poly.entity_id
_entity_poly.type
_entity_poly.pdbx_seq_one_letter_code
_entity_poly.pdbx_strand_id
1 'polypeptide(L)'
;MYYQNEDNHPFTLWAILNMRPNYEIITRTMASFTGSHFFTHLFGCLLMTINRYMAVCQPDLYNVVWKRKIVNIVLTIEIIISFVAHTPLFLIKFDYQWIDDKWMLSGRTQPIPFNRILSNSVVIIYEVVSITLIVMTMYAISNLRDAKSPRYWKEMVSTFNNSYVC
;
A
#
# COMPACT_ATOMS: atom_id res chain seq x y z
N MET A 1 20.29 -7.35 31.88
CA MET A 1 19.16 -6.79 32.66
C MET A 1 18.55 -5.65 31.86
N TYR A 2 17.39 -5.86 31.25
CA TYR A 2 16.47 -4.78 30.86
C TYR A 2 15.05 -5.34 31.03
N TYR A 3 14.53 -5.18 32.25
CA TYR A 3 13.08 -5.13 32.46
C TYR A 3 12.67 -3.70 32.09
N GLN A 4 12.14 -3.53 30.88
CA GLN A 4 11.49 -2.28 30.50
C GLN A 4 10.00 -2.51 30.63
N ASN A 5 9.53 -2.12 31.82
CA ASN A 5 8.14 -1.94 32.17
C ASN A 5 7.67 -0.69 31.41
N GLU A 6 6.91 -0.87 30.33
CA GLU A 6 6.19 0.22 29.67
C GLU A 6 4.78 -0.27 29.33
N ASP A 7 3.90 -0.02 30.29
CA ASP A 7 2.46 -0.01 30.20
C ASP A 7 2.03 0.97 29.08
N ASN A 8 1.73 0.48 27.87
CA ASN A 8 0.79 1.11 26.90
C ASN A 8 0.71 0.40 25.53
N HIS A 9 0.84 -0.92 25.47
CA HIS A 9 0.49 -1.64 24.24
C HIS A 9 -0.87 -2.32 24.41
N PRO A 10 -1.90 -2.00 23.60
CA PRO A 10 -3.22 -2.65 23.66
C PRO A 10 -3.18 -4.17 23.43
N PHE A 11 -2.01 -4.73 23.11
CA PHE A 11 -1.75 -6.15 22.98
C PHE A 11 -1.48 -6.88 24.31
N THR A 12 -1.11 -6.21 25.42
CA THR A 12 -0.85 -6.89 26.71
C THR A 12 -2.13 -7.27 27.46
N LEU A 13 -3.26 -6.61 27.17
CA LEU A 13 -4.57 -6.93 27.76
C LEU A 13 -5.02 -8.37 27.42
N TRP A 14 -4.65 -8.87 26.23
CA TRP A 14 -4.98 -10.21 25.76
C TRP A 14 -4.22 -11.32 26.51
N ALA A 15 -3.02 -11.01 27.02
CA ALA A 15 -2.21 -11.96 27.79
C ALA A 15 -2.81 -12.21 29.19
N ILE A 16 -3.55 -11.25 29.75
CA ILE A 16 -4.19 -11.34 31.07
C ILE A 16 -5.46 -12.21 31.02
N LEU A 17 -6.14 -12.28 29.87
CA LEU A 17 -7.42 -12.99 29.71
C LEU A 17 -7.30 -14.52 29.49
N ASN A 18 -6.13 -15.12 29.73
CA ASN A 18 -5.88 -16.55 29.53
C ASN A 18 -6.25 -17.05 28.11
N MET A 19 -6.18 -16.15 27.12
CA MET A 19 -6.49 -16.39 25.72
C MET A 19 -5.29 -17.00 24.98
N ARG A 20 -4.82 -18.14 25.52
CA ARG A 20 -3.99 -19.17 24.88
C ARG A 20 -4.76 -19.62 23.60
N PRO A 21 -4.20 -20.38 22.68
CA PRO A 21 -4.03 -20.20 21.21
C PRO A 21 -5.19 -19.78 20.26
N ASN A 22 -6.45 -19.60 20.69
CA ASN A 22 -7.58 -19.45 19.75
C ASN A 22 -7.55 -18.16 18.90
N TYR A 23 -6.89 -17.12 19.40
CA TYR A 23 -6.83 -15.79 18.75
C TYR A 23 -5.55 -15.59 17.96
N GLU A 24 -4.60 -16.54 18.01
CA GLU A 24 -3.37 -16.47 17.23
C GLU A 24 -3.70 -16.47 15.73
N ILE A 25 -4.62 -17.33 15.29
CA ILE A 25 -5.05 -17.42 13.90
C ILE A 25 -5.73 -16.12 13.46
N ILE A 26 -6.60 -15.56 14.31
CA ILE A 26 -7.33 -14.32 14.02
C ILE A 26 -6.35 -13.15 13.88
N THR A 27 -5.48 -12.95 14.87
CA THR A 27 -4.51 -11.85 14.87
C THR A 27 -3.51 -11.94 13.71
N ARG A 28 -3.07 -13.16 13.35
CA ARG A 28 -2.21 -13.38 12.17
C ARG A 28 -2.94 -13.02 10.88
N THR A 29 -4.19 -13.47 10.73
CA THR A 29 -5.04 -13.17 9.57
C THR A 29 -5.32 -11.67 9.45
N MET A 30 -5.61 -11.00 10.57
CA MET A 30 -5.81 -9.55 10.58
C MET A 30 -4.53 -8.81 10.16
N ALA A 31 -3.38 -9.16 10.74
CA ALA A 31 -2.11 -8.52 10.40
C ALA A 31 -1.72 -8.69 8.92
N SER A 32 -1.95 -9.88 8.35
CA SER A 32 -1.73 -10.10 6.92
C SER A 32 -2.70 -9.33 6.03
N PHE A 33 -3.96 -9.21 6.44
CA PHE A 33 -4.98 -8.48 5.68
C PHE A 33 -4.69 -6.97 5.68
N THR A 34 -4.26 -6.43 6.83
CA THR A 34 -3.79 -5.04 6.90
C THR A 34 -2.58 -4.81 5.99
N GLY A 35 -1.62 -5.75 5.98
CA GLY A 35 -0.48 -5.70 5.07
C GLY A 35 -0.90 -5.69 3.60
N SER A 36 -1.67 -6.68 3.14
CA SER A 36 -2.08 -6.76 1.73
C SER A 36 -2.95 -5.58 1.30
N HIS A 37 -3.78 -5.04 2.19
CA HIS A 37 -4.59 -3.85 1.95
C HIS A 37 -3.73 -2.59 1.80
N PHE A 38 -2.67 -2.45 2.60
CA PHE A 38 -1.72 -1.33 2.47
C PHE A 38 -1.07 -1.31 1.09
N PHE A 39 -0.57 -2.45 0.59
CA PHE A 39 0.02 -2.52 -0.75
C PHE A 39 -1.01 -2.25 -1.85
N THR A 40 -2.20 -2.87 -1.76
CA THR A 40 -3.28 -2.62 -2.73
C THR A 40 -3.63 -1.14 -2.80
N HIS A 41 -3.67 -0.45 -1.66
CA HIS A 41 -3.93 0.97 -1.59
C HIS A 41 -2.80 1.80 -2.21
N LEU A 42 -1.53 1.51 -1.89
CA LEU A 42 -0.38 2.18 -2.50
C LEU A 42 -0.40 2.07 -4.03
N PHE A 43 -0.59 0.86 -4.57
CA PHE A 43 -0.64 0.66 -6.01
C PHE A 43 -1.88 1.30 -6.66
N GLY A 44 -3.03 1.30 -5.98
CA GLY A 44 -4.20 2.05 -6.42
C GLY A 44 -3.93 3.54 -6.54
N CYS A 45 -3.27 4.14 -5.54
CA CYS A 45 -2.85 5.54 -5.58
C CYS A 45 -1.83 5.83 -6.68
N LEU A 46 -0.89 4.90 -6.92
CA LEU A 46 0.09 5.01 -8.01
C LEU A 46 -0.61 5.05 -9.37
N LEU A 47 -1.50 4.08 -9.60
CA LEU A 47 -2.26 3.97 -10.85
C LEU A 47 -3.11 5.21 -11.10
N MET A 48 -3.79 5.74 -10.07
CA MET A 48 -4.53 7.00 -10.21
C MET A 48 -3.64 8.18 -10.63
N THR A 49 -2.40 8.23 -10.12
CA THR A 49 -1.43 9.28 -10.46
C THR A 49 -0.91 9.12 -11.89
N ILE A 50 -0.52 7.89 -12.26
CA ILE A 50 -0.09 7.54 -13.62
C ILE A 50 -1.22 7.84 -14.63
N ASN A 51 -2.48 7.56 -14.26
CA ASN A 51 -3.65 7.84 -15.09
C ASN A 51 -3.73 9.32 -15.46
N ARG A 52 -3.62 10.21 -14.48
CA ARG A 52 -3.61 11.66 -14.70
C ARG A 52 -2.39 12.11 -15.50
N TYR A 53 -1.21 11.57 -15.19
CA TYR A 53 0.02 11.88 -15.92
C TYR A 53 -0.09 11.52 -17.41
N MET A 54 -0.51 10.28 -17.72
CA MET A 54 -0.64 9.82 -19.11
C MET A 54 -1.72 10.60 -19.87
N ALA A 55 -2.84 10.93 -19.21
CA ALA A 55 -3.91 11.70 -19.84
C ALA A 55 -3.45 13.10 -20.28
N VAL A 56 -2.55 13.73 -19.53
CA VAL A 56 -2.02 15.07 -19.84
C VAL A 56 -0.80 15.01 -20.77
N CYS A 57 0.14 14.12 -20.49
CA CYS A 57 1.46 14.14 -21.13
C CYS A 57 1.55 13.28 -22.39
N GLN A 58 0.74 12.20 -22.49
CA GLN A 58 0.84 11.20 -23.56
C GLN A 58 -0.54 10.62 -23.94
N PRO A 59 -1.43 11.42 -24.56
CA PRO A 59 -2.79 11.00 -24.89
C PRO A 59 -2.85 9.80 -25.85
N ASP A 60 -1.87 9.64 -26.75
CA ASP A 60 -1.82 8.52 -27.70
C ASP A 60 -1.62 7.18 -26.99
N LEU A 61 -0.73 7.15 -25.99
CA LEU A 61 -0.48 5.97 -25.16
C LEU A 61 -1.62 5.73 -24.17
N TYR A 62 -2.28 6.79 -23.70
CA TYR A 62 -3.39 6.70 -22.76
C TYR A 62 -4.50 5.76 -23.27
N ASN A 63 -4.92 5.92 -24.53
CA ASN A 63 -5.99 5.11 -25.12
C ASN A 63 -5.63 3.63 -25.30
N VAL A 64 -4.34 3.31 -25.38
CA VAL A 64 -3.86 1.93 -25.53
C VAL A 64 -3.77 1.26 -24.16
N VAL A 65 -3.18 1.94 -23.18
CA VAL A 65 -2.86 1.38 -21.86
C VAL A 65 -4.07 1.35 -20.92
N TRP A 66 -4.92 2.39 -20.93
CA TRP A 66 -6.06 2.53 -20.00
C TRP A 66 -7.34 1.82 -20.42
N LYS A 67 -7.23 0.78 -21.24
CA LYS A 67 -8.37 -0.08 -21.56
C LYS A 67 -8.81 -0.83 -20.29
N ARG A 68 -10.12 -0.86 -20.03
CA ARG A 68 -10.73 -1.53 -18.85
C ARG A 68 -10.20 -2.96 -18.63
N LYS A 69 -9.98 -3.72 -19.72
CA LYS A 69 -9.43 -5.09 -19.66
C LYS A 69 -8.00 -5.11 -19.13
N ILE A 70 -7.13 -4.21 -19.60
CA ILE A 70 -5.71 -4.16 -19.21
C ILE A 70 -5.60 -3.72 -17.75
N VAL A 71 -6.31 -2.65 -17.37
CA VAL A 71 -6.32 -2.15 -15.99
C VAL A 71 -6.79 -3.24 -15.01
N ASN A 72 -7.84 -3.99 -15.36
CA ASN A 72 -8.32 -5.08 -14.52
C ASN A 72 -7.32 -6.23 -14.40
N ILE A 73 -6.59 -6.56 -15.47
CA ILE A 73 -5.51 -7.57 -15.44
C ILE A 73 -4.38 -7.11 -14.52
N VAL A 74 -3.91 -5.87 -14.67
CA VAL A 74 -2.83 -5.30 -13.83
C VAL A 74 -3.25 -5.33 -12.36
N LEU A 75 -4.46 -4.88 -12.04
CA LEU A 75 -4.98 -4.87 -10.67
C LEU A 75 -5.13 -6.28 -10.09
N THR A 76 -5.53 -7.26 -10.90
CA THR A 76 -5.62 -8.66 -10.46
C THR A 76 -4.23 -9.23 -10.16
N ILE A 77 -3.25 -8.98 -11.02
CA ILE A 77 -1.87 -9.41 -10.83
C ILE A 77 -1.27 -8.78 -9.57
N GLU A 78 -1.52 -7.49 -9.35
CA GLU A 78 -1.11 -6.73 -8.16
C GLU A 78 -1.60 -7.38 -6.86
N ILE A 79 -2.89 -7.71 -6.80
CA ILE A 79 -3.50 -8.37 -5.64
C ILE A 79 -2.84 -9.72 -5.39
N ILE A 80 -2.64 -10.53 -6.43
CA ILE A 80 -1.98 -11.85 -6.31
C ILE A 80 -0.56 -11.69 -5.76
N ILE A 81 0.24 -10.77 -6.32
CA ILE A 81 1.61 -10.51 -5.86
C ILE A 81 1.61 -10.05 -4.40
N SER A 82 0.69 -9.16 -4.02
CA SER A 82 0.54 -8.68 -2.64
C SER A 82 0.28 -9.83 -1.65
N PHE A 83 -0.65 -10.75 -1.99
CA PHE A 83 -0.90 -11.94 -1.17
C PHE A 83 0.33 -12.85 -1.09
N VAL A 84 0.97 -13.14 -2.22
CA VAL A 84 2.15 -14.02 -2.27
C VAL A 84 3.29 -13.45 -1.42
N ALA A 85 3.59 -12.16 -1.56
CA ALA A 85 4.63 -11.47 -0.78
C ALA A 85 4.37 -11.48 0.74
N HIS A 86 3.10 -11.55 1.17
CA HIS A 86 2.72 -11.58 2.58
C HIS A 86 2.52 -13.00 3.14
N THR A 87 2.55 -14.05 2.30
CA THR A 87 2.55 -15.46 2.71
C THR A 87 3.54 -15.79 3.85
N PRO A 88 4.81 -15.31 3.84
CA PRO A 88 5.73 -15.59 4.95
C PRO A 88 5.25 -15.02 6.30
N LEU A 89 4.45 -13.94 6.33
CA LEU A 89 3.84 -13.47 7.57
C LEU A 89 2.80 -14.45 8.14
N PHE A 90 2.15 -15.24 7.28
CA PHE A 90 1.19 -16.26 7.70
C PHE A 90 1.84 -17.51 8.27
N LEU A 91 3.10 -17.82 7.93
CA LEU A 91 3.73 -19.10 8.29
C LEU A 91 4.58 -19.04 9.56
N ILE A 92 5.03 -17.84 9.95
CA ILE A 92 5.86 -17.66 11.15
C ILE A 92 4.96 -17.68 12.38
N LYS A 93 5.21 -18.62 13.30
CA LYS A 93 4.49 -18.77 14.57
C LYS A 93 4.99 -17.74 15.58
N PHE A 94 4.13 -17.37 16.51
CA PHE A 94 4.54 -16.60 17.69
C PHE A 94 5.17 -17.53 18.72
N ASP A 95 6.23 -17.05 19.36
CA ASP A 95 6.86 -17.76 20.46
C ASP A 95 6.28 -17.25 21.78
N TYR A 96 5.77 -18.18 22.58
CA TYR A 96 5.15 -17.89 23.87
C TYR A 96 6.03 -18.52 24.95
N GLN A 97 6.44 -17.72 25.93
CA GLN A 97 7.20 -18.20 27.07
C GLN A 97 6.31 -18.16 28.32
N TRP A 98 6.41 -19.22 29.14
CA TRP A 98 5.72 -19.30 30.41
C TRP A 98 6.64 -18.73 31.50
N ILE A 99 6.29 -17.55 32.02
CA ILE A 99 7.06 -16.81 33.03
C ILE A 99 6.09 -16.34 34.12
N ASP A 100 6.39 -16.62 35.38
CA ASP A 100 5.62 -16.20 36.57
C ASP A 100 4.11 -16.54 36.50
N ASP A 101 3.79 -17.81 36.19
CA ASP A 101 2.42 -18.33 36.03
C ASP A 101 1.57 -17.62 34.97
N LYS A 102 2.22 -16.92 34.03
CA LYS A 102 1.57 -16.21 32.94
C LYS A 102 2.24 -16.55 31.61
N TRP A 103 1.44 -16.55 30.53
CA TRP A 103 1.99 -16.55 29.18
C TRP A 103 2.41 -15.15 28.79
N MET A 104 3.70 -14.97 28.54
CA MET A 104 4.22 -13.75 27.94
C MET A 104 4.57 -14.01 26.48
N LEU A 105 4.14 -13.10 25.61
CA LEU A 105 4.53 -13.10 24.20
C LEU A 105 6.01 -12.68 24.13
N SER A 106 6.91 -13.66 23.92
CA SER A 106 8.36 -13.40 23.90
C SER A 106 8.78 -12.78 22.56
N GLY A 107 8.03 -13.05 21.49
CA GLY A 107 8.22 -12.44 20.18
C GLY A 107 7.88 -13.38 19.04
N ARG A 108 8.49 -13.15 17.87
CA ARG A 108 8.46 -14.11 16.76
C ARG A 108 9.71 -14.98 16.81
N THR A 109 9.55 -16.28 16.59
CA THR A 109 10.65 -17.26 16.65
C THR A 109 11.77 -16.98 15.64
N GLN A 110 11.44 -16.28 14.55
CA GLN A 110 12.41 -15.81 13.57
C GLN A 110 12.29 -14.30 13.42
N PRO A 111 13.41 -13.55 13.43
CA PRO A 111 13.40 -12.16 13.02
C PRO A 111 12.95 -12.10 11.56
N ILE A 112 12.17 -11.09 11.21
CA ILE A 112 11.69 -10.88 9.84
C ILE A 112 12.35 -9.62 9.28
N PRO A 113 13.70 -9.61 9.16
CA PRO A 113 14.38 -8.46 8.58
C PRO A 113 13.99 -8.32 7.11
N PHE A 114 13.79 -9.45 6.41
CA PHE A 114 13.50 -9.45 4.98
C PHE A 114 12.19 -8.72 4.64
N ASN A 115 11.06 -9.06 5.27
CA ASN A 115 9.79 -8.39 4.92
C ASN A 115 9.80 -6.90 5.33
N ARG A 116 10.51 -6.54 6.39
CA ARG A 116 10.66 -5.13 6.80
C ARG A 116 11.48 -4.35 5.77
N ILE A 117 12.60 -4.92 5.32
CA ILE A 117 13.44 -4.32 4.29
C ILE A 117 12.66 -4.22 2.97
N LEU A 118 11.99 -5.29 2.55
CA LEU A 118 11.19 -5.33 1.32
C LEU A 118 10.07 -4.28 1.37
N SER A 119 9.29 -4.24 2.45
CA SER A 119 8.21 -3.27 2.61
C SER A 119 8.73 -1.83 2.59
N ASN A 120 9.80 -1.53 3.33
CA ASN A 120 10.39 -0.20 3.33
C ASN A 120 10.93 0.18 1.93
N SER A 121 11.53 -0.78 1.22
CA SER A 121 12.09 -0.55 -0.11
C SER A 121 10.97 -0.22 -1.11
N VAL A 122 9.86 -0.97 -1.09
CA VAL A 122 8.71 -0.70 -1.96
C VAL A 122 8.10 0.66 -1.67
N VAL A 123 7.95 1.04 -0.39
CA VAL A 123 7.41 2.35 -0.01
C VAL A 123 8.31 3.48 -0.51
N ILE A 124 9.63 3.39 -0.32
CA ILE A 124 10.58 4.41 -0.80
C ILE A 124 10.50 4.55 -2.33
N ILE A 125 10.51 3.43 -3.06
CA ILE A 125 10.40 3.46 -4.53
C ILE A 125 9.07 4.10 -4.95
N TYR A 126 7.97 3.72 -4.31
CA TYR A 126 6.65 4.28 -4.58
C TYR A 126 6.61 5.80 -4.33
N GLU A 127 7.16 6.28 -3.22
CA GLU A 127 7.19 7.70 -2.88
C GLU A 127 7.98 8.50 -3.92
N VAL A 128 9.16 8.02 -4.30
CA VAL A 128 10.02 8.67 -5.31
C VAL A 128 9.32 8.72 -6.67
N VAL A 129 8.72 7.61 -7.12
CA VAL A 129 8.00 7.56 -8.40
C VAL A 129 6.77 8.47 -8.36
N SER A 130 6.00 8.45 -7.27
CA SER A 130 4.80 9.26 -7.11
C SER A 130 5.11 10.75 -7.15
N ILE A 131 6.13 11.20 -6.40
CA ILE A 131 6.59 12.59 -6.41
C ILE A 131 7.03 13.00 -7.82
N THR A 132 7.81 12.15 -8.50
CA THR A 132 8.29 12.42 -9.86
C THR A 132 7.12 12.62 -10.83
N LEU A 133 6.12 11.74 -10.80
CA LEU A 133 4.94 11.84 -11.67
C LEU A 133 4.10 13.07 -11.37
N ILE A 134 3.93 13.43 -10.10
CA ILE A 134 3.20 14.65 -9.70
C ILE A 134 3.91 15.89 -10.23
N VAL A 135 5.24 16.00 -10.04
CA VAL A 135 6.04 17.13 -10.52
C VAL A 135 5.98 17.23 -12.05
N MET A 136 6.15 16.12 -12.77
CA MET A 136 6.05 16.10 -14.23
C MET A 136 4.66 16.53 -14.70
N THR A 137 3.60 16.08 -14.03
CA THR A 137 2.22 16.48 -14.35
C THR A 137 2.02 17.98 -14.14
N MET A 138 2.50 18.54 -13.01
CA MET A 138 2.43 19.97 -12.73
C MET A 138 3.21 20.80 -13.77
N TYR A 139 4.40 20.33 -14.17
CA TYR A 139 5.22 20.98 -15.17
C TYR A 139 4.56 20.98 -16.57
N ALA A 140 3.96 19.86 -16.97
CA ALA A 140 3.22 19.79 -18.22
C ALA A 140 2.03 20.76 -18.21
N ILE A 141 1.30 20.83 -17.09
CA ILE A 141 0.16 21.75 -16.90
C ILE A 141 0.61 23.22 -16.95
N SER A 142 1.73 23.58 -16.30
CA SER A 142 2.24 24.96 -16.33
C SER A 142 2.71 25.35 -17.73
N ASN A 143 3.41 24.45 -18.43
CA ASN A 143 3.85 24.70 -19.80
C ASN A 143 2.66 24.89 -20.76
N LEU A 144 1.58 24.12 -20.58
CA LEU A 144 0.35 24.30 -21.35
C LEU A 144 -0.36 25.63 -21.03
N ARG A 145 -0.30 26.09 -19.78
CA ARG A 145 -0.84 27.39 -19.37
C ARG A 145 -0.08 28.56 -20.00
N ASP A 146 1.23 28.47 -20.08
CA ASP A 146 2.06 29.55 -20.65
C ASP A 146 1.97 29.59 -22.19
N ALA A 147 1.74 28.44 -22.83
CA ALA A 147 1.65 28.32 -24.29
C ALA A 147 0.27 28.67 -24.89
N LYS A 148 -0.83 28.70 -24.11
CA LYS A 148 -2.20 28.90 -24.64
C LYS A 148 -3.03 29.92 -23.86
N SER A 149 -3.63 30.86 -24.62
CA SER A 149 -4.65 31.81 -24.15
C SER A 149 -5.77 31.12 -23.34
N PRO A 150 -6.28 31.73 -22.25
CA PRO A 150 -7.19 31.13 -21.24
C PRO A 150 -8.50 30.51 -21.77
N ARG A 151 -8.82 30.69 -23.06
CA ARG A 151 -10.01 30.09 -23.70
C ARG A 151 -9.90 28.57 -23.88
N TYR A 152 -8.73 28.06 -24.27
CA TYR A 152 -8.52 26.63 -24.52
C TYR A 152 -8.47 25.77 -23.24
N TRP A 153 -8.10 26.38 -22.12
CA TRP A 153 -8.04 25.72 -20.81
C TRP A 153 -9.43 25.23 -20.34
N LYS A 154 -10.49 25.99 -20.66
CA LYS A 154 -11.86 25.62 -20.33
C LYS A 154 -12.32 24.36 -21.08
N GLU A 155 -11.89 24.17 -22.32
CA GLU A 155 -12.25 22.99 -23.14
C GLU A 155 -11.55 21.71 -22.65
N MET A 156 -10.28 21.79 -22.23
CA MET A 156 -9.59 20.63 -21.65
C MET A 156 -10.20 20.20 -20.31
N VAL A 157 -10.53 21.16 -19.43
CA VAL A 157 -11.18 20.86 -18.15
C VAL A 157 -12.58 20.27 -18.35
N SER A 158 -13.35 20.75 -19.33
CA SER A 158 -14.65 20.15 -19.65
C SER A 158 -14.53 18.73 -20.21
N THR A 159 -13.47 18.44 -20.96
CA THR A 159 -13.24 17.10 -21.52
C THR A 159 -12.85 16.11 -20.42
N PHE A 160 -12.00 16.53 -19.48
CA PHE A 160 -11.68 15.72 -18.29
C PHE A 160 -12.92 15.42 -17.44
N ASN A 161 -13.78 16.40 -17.18
CA ASN A 161 -15.01 16.16 -16.41
C ASN A 161 -15.98 15.18 -17.09
N ASN A 162 -16.03 15.15 -18.44
CA ASN A 162 -16.87 14.21 -19.16
C ASN A 162 -16.28 12.79 -19.24
N SER A 163 -14.95 12.62 -19.19
CA SER A 163 -14.32 11.30 -19.23
C SER A 163 -14.43 10.50 -17.93
N TYR A 164 -14.89 11.10 -16.83
CA TYR A 164 -15.16 10.41 -15.57
C TYR A 164 -16.65 10.06 -15.38
N VAL A 165 -17.51 10.38 -16.35
CA VAL A 165 -18.92 9.96 -16.37
C VAL A 165 -19.06 8.78 -17.34
N CYS A 166 -18.62 7.61 -16.90
CA CYS A 166 -18.91 6.31 -17.52
C CYS A 166 -19.07 5.26 -16.43
#